data_AF-A0A2E8UDG2-F1
#
_entry.id   AF-A0A2E8UDG2-F1
#
_cell.length_a   1.000
_cell.length_b   1.000
_cell.length_c   1.000
_cell.angle_alpha   90.00
_cell.angle_beta   90.00
_cell.angle_gamma   90.00
#
_symmetry.space_group_name_H-M   'P 1'
#
loop_
_entity.id
_entity.type
_entity.pdbx_description
1 polymer ?
#
loop_
_entity_poly.entity_id
_entity_poly.type
_entity_poly.pdbx_seq_one_letter_code
_entity_poly.pdbx_strand_id
1 'polypeptide(L)'
;MAINTDVNIPLVLDYLNKTPEWLSLSKSIPPHTIVGWEGGDTQPTDDQINQGWTDYKTAQAAIKYKTDREDAYPSIGDQLDMQYWDKKNGTTTWVDAIAKVKSDNPKP
;
A
#
# COMPACT_ATOMS: atom_id res chain seq x y z
N MET A 1 8.67 1.25 21.79
CA MET A 1 9.97 1.27 21.07
C MET A 1 10.16 2.67 20.49
N ALA A 2 11.17 2.96 19.67
CA ALA A 2 11.24 4.24 18.96
C ALA A 2 10.40 4.17 17.66
N ILE A 3 9.82 5.29 17.23
CA ILE A 3 9.12 5.39 15.93
C ILE A 3 10.13 5.21 14.78
N ASN A 4 9.79 4.39 13.78
CA ASN A 4 10.65 4.09 12.64
C ASN A 4 10.86 5.32 11.74
N THR A 5 12.00 5.36 11.04
CA THR A 5 12.43 6.54 10.28
C THR A 5 11.55 6.87 9.08
N ASP A 6 10.86 5.87 8.54
CA ASP A 6 9.99 5.97 7.36
C ASP A 6 8.53 6.32 7.68
N VAL A 7 8.17 6.44 8.95
CA VAL A 7 6.77 6.64 9.37
C VAL A 7 6.33 8.08 9.10
N ASN A 8 5.22 8.21 8.37
CA ASN A 8 4.50 9.47 8.26
C ASN A 8 3.47 9.57 9.40
N ILE A 9 3.86 10.22 10.51
CA ILE A 9 3.03 10.32 11.72
C ILE A 9 1.63 10.90 11.44
N PRO A 10 1.47 12.06 10.74
CA PRO A 10 0.14 12.58 10.44
C PRO A 10 -0.80 11.58 9.73
N LEU A 11 -0.29 10.85 8.73
CA LEU A 11 -1.10 9.85 8.02
C LEU A 11 -1.48 8.66 8.92
N VAL A 12 -0.58 8.23 9.80
CA VAL A 12 -0.88 7.16 10.75
C VAL A 12 -1.93 7.60 11.76
N LEU A 13 -1.86 8.83 12.26
CA LEU A 13 -2.86 9.33 13.20
C LEU A 13 -4.26 9.39 12.57
N ASP A 14 -4.34 9.83 11.31
CA ASP A 14 -5.58 9.76 10.53
C ASP A 14 -6.09 8.32 10.38
N TYR A 15 -5.21 7.39 9.98
CA TYR A 15 -5.54 5.96 9.85
C TYR A 15 -6.02 5.32 11.17
N LEU A 16 -5.44 5.73 12.31
CA LEU A 16 -5.81 5.24 13.63
C LEU A 16 -7.02 5.98 14.24
N ASN A 17 -7.60 6.96 13.53
CA ASN A 17 -8.63 7.88 14.04
C ASN A 17 -8.20 8.53 15.36
N LYS A 18 -7.03 9.15 15.38
CA LYS A 18 -6.45 9.81 16.56
C LYS A 18 -6.28 11.29 16.28
N THR A 19 -6.97 12.10 17.06
CA THR A 19 -6.95 13.56 16.88
C THR A 19 -6.61 14.26 18.19
N PRO A 20 -5.36 14.70 18.38
CA PRO A 20 -5.02 15.62 19.47
C PRO A 20 -5.57 17.01 19.16
N GLU A 21 -5.83 17.80 20.19
CA GLU A 21 -6.13 19.24 20.02
C GLU A 21 -4.87 20.02 19.67
N TRP A 22 -3.71 19.60 20.20
CA TRP A 22 -2.41 20.15 19.85
C TRP A 22 -1.37 19.04 19.66
N LEU A 23 -0.71 19.06 18.50
CA LEU A 23 0.39 18.15 18.15
C LEU A 23 1.64 18.95 17.80
N SER A 24 2.75 18.57 18.41
CA SER A 24 4.06 19.08 18.05
C SER A 24 5.00 17.94 17.64
N LEU A 25 5.63 18.12 16.50
CA LEU A 25 6.58 17.18 15.90
C LEU A 25 7.99 17.76 15.93
N SER A 26 9.01 16.90 16.04
CA SER A 26 10.40 17.32 15.92
C SER A 26 10.67 17.93 14.52
N LYS A 27 11.45 19.02 14.49
CA LYS A 27 11.76 19.80 13.27
C LYS A 27 12.81 19.17 12.35
N SER A 28 13.35 18.00 12.70
CA SER A 28 14.31 17.30 11.86
C SER A 28 13.62 16.77 10.60
N ILE A 29 14.36 16.70 9.49
CA ILE A 29 14.01 15.91 8.30
C ILE A 29 13.46 14.55 8.77
N PRO A 30 12.42 13.97 8.13
CA PRO A 30 11.87 12.68 8.49
C PRO A 30 12.96 11.68 8.95
N PRO A 31 12.78 11.03 10.10
CA PRO A 31 11.53 10.98 10.87
C PRO A 31 11.25 12.17 11.76
N HIS A 32 9.96 12.46 11.87
CA HIS A 32 9.39 13.25 12.95
C HIS A 32 9.21 12.37 14.19
N THR A 33 9.40 12.92 15.39
CA THR A 33 8.98 12.31 16.65
C THR A 33 7.91 13.19 17.29
N ILE A 34 6.97 12.59 18.04
CA ILE A 34 5.99 13.36 18.81
C ILE A 34 6.74 13.97 20.01
N VAL A 35 6.80 15.29 20.06
CA VAL A 35 7.42 16.05 21.16
C VAL A 35 6.39 16.82 21.99
N GLY A 36 5.13 16.84 21.56
CA GLY A 36 4.02 17.40 22.31
C GLY A 36 2.70 16.84 21.84
N TRP A 37 1.83 16.53 22.81
CA TRP A 37 0.48 16.00 22.61
C TRP A 37 -0.42 16.55 23.71
N GLU A 38 -1.43 17.34 23.36
CA GLU A 38 -2.37 17.92 24.32
C GLU A 38 -3.82 17.83 23.82
N GLY A 39 -4.73 17.55 24.74
CA GLY A 39 -6.17 17.45 24.48
C GLY A 39 -6.58 16.31 23.52
N GLY A 40 -7.88 16.19 23.26
CA GLY A 40 -8.41 15.19 22.34
C GLY A 40 -8.21 13.72 22.78
N ASP A 41 -7.88 12.87 21.82
CA ASP A 41 -7.66 11.43 22.06
C ASP A 41 -6.39 11.14 22.87
N THR A 42 -6.34 9.98 23.53
CA THR A 42 -5.10 9.48 24.13
C THR A 42 -4.02 9.29 23.07
N GLN A 43 -2.82 9.80 23.34
CA GLN A 43 -1.63 9.61 22.50
C GLN A 43 -1.37 8.11 22.26
N PRO A 44 -1.29 7.66 21.00
CA PRO A 44 -0.85 6.29 20.69
C PRO A 44 0.59 6.05 21.12
N THR A 45 0.91 4.82 21.51
CA THR A 45 2.30 4.45 21.76
C THR A 45 3.10 4.42 20.46
N ASP A 46 4.42 4.57 20.55
CA ASP A 46 5.32 4.44 19.41
C ASP A 46 5.14 3.10 18.65
N ASP A 47 4.82 2.02 19.37
CA ASP A 47 4.56 0.71 18.76
C ASP A 47 3.25 0.69 17.98
N GLN A 48 2.20 1.34 18.50
CA GLN A 48 0.93 1.53 17.78
C GLN A 48 1.12 2.40 16.53
N ILE A 49 2.00 3.40 16.59
CA ILE A 49 2.34 4.25 15.44
C ILE A 49 3.08 3.43 14.37
N ASN A 50 4.09 2.64 14.77
CA ASN A 50 4.83 1.79 13.85
C ASN A 50 3.94 0.71 13.21
N GLN A 51 3.06 0.09 14.00
CA GLN A 51 2.11 -0.88 13.50
C GLN A 51 1.09 -0.23 12.56
N GLY A 52 0.50 0.90 12.95
CA GLY A 52 -0.44 1.65 12.12
C GLY A 52 0.16 2.06 10.78
N TRP A 53 1.44 2.42 10.73
CA TRP A 53 2.14 2.67 9.47
C TRP A 53 2.27 1.43 8.59
N THR A 54 2.59 0.28 9.20
CA THR A 54 2.70 -1.00 8.50
C THR A 54 1.34 -1.41 7.93
N ASP A 55 0.28 -1.27 8.71
CA ASP A 55 -1.09 -1.59 8.31
C ASP A 55 -1.58 -0.65 7.21
N TYR A 56 -1.33 0.65 7.35
CA TYR A 56 -1.63 1.65 6.31
C TYR A 56 -0.93 1.29 4.99
N LYS A 57 0.38 1.01 5.01
CA LYS A 57 1.12 0.60 3.80
C LYS A 57 0.53 -0.68 3.19
N THR A 58 0.13 -1.64 4.02
CA THR A 58 -0.47 -2.89 3.56
C THR A 58 -1.83 -2.66 2.91
N ALA A 59 -2.68 -1.83 3.52
CA ALA A 59 -3.98 -1.44 2.97
C ALA A 59 -3.81 -0.71 1.62
N GLN A 60 -2.87 0.24 1.54
CA GLN A 60 -2.57 0.96 0.30
C GLN A 60 -2.04 0.03 -0.78
N ALA A 61 -1.12 -0.89 -0.45
CA ALA A 61 -0.64 -1.90 -1.38
C ALA A 61 -1.77 -2.82 -1.87
N ALA A 62 -2.69 -3.21 -0.98
CA ALA A 62 -3.84 -4.06 -1.29
C ALA A 62 -4.85 -3.41 -2.25
N ILE A 63 -4.88 -2.08 -2.31
CA ILE A 63 -5.65 -1.32 -3.29
C ILE A 63 -4.83 -1.19 -4.58
N LYS A 64 -3.56 -0.77 -4.47
CA LYS A 64 -2.70 -0.45 -5.61
C LYS A 64 -2.50 -1.64 -6.55
N TYR A 65 -2.24 -2.85 -6.05
CA TYR A 65 -1.99 -4.01 -6.93
C TYR A 65 -3.19 -4.35 -7.83
N LYS A 66 -4.42 -4.01 -7.40
CA LYS A 66 -5.63 -4.30 -8.18
C LYS A 66 -5.68 -3.38 -9.39
N THR A 67 -5.54 -2.08 -9.15
CA THR A 67 -5.51 -1.05 -10.21
C THR A 67 -4.32 -1.27 -11.14
N ASP A 68 -3.12 -1.53 -10.60
CA ASP A 68 -1.94 -1.79 -11.42
C ASP A 68 -2.12 -3.00 -12.35
N ARG A 69 -2.80 -4.06 -11.88
CA ARG A 69 -3.13 -5.22 -12.72
C ARG A 69 -4.18 -4.91 -13.76
N GLU A 70 -5.23 -4.18 -13.37
CA GLU A 70 -6.30 -3.75 -14.29
C GLU A 70 -5.71 -2.95 -15.46
N ASP A 71 -4.84 -2.00 -15.18
CA ASP A 71 -4.17 -1.17 -16.19
C ASP A 71 -3.16 -1.96 -17.05
N ALA A 72 -2.54 -3.00 -16.49
CA ALA A 72 -1.52 -3.80 -17.17
C ALA A 72 -2.09 -4.99 -17.97
N TYR A 73 -3.33 -5.41 -17.73
CA TYR A 73 -3.92 -6.51 -18.48
C TYR A 73 -4.12 -6.12 -19.96
N PRO A 74 -3.86 -7.04 -20.91
CA PRO A 74 -4.31 -6.85 -22.29
C PRO A 74 -5.82 -6.65 -22.35
N SER A 75 -6.33 -6.04 -23.41
CA SER A 75 -7.77 -5.88 -23.57
C SER A 75 -8.48 -7.24 -23.56
N ILE A 76 -9.75 -7.29 -23.16
CA ILE A 76 -10.49 -8.57 -23.12
C ILE A 76 -10.56 -9.24 -24.50
N GLY A 77 -10.61 -8.46 -25.59
CA GLY A 77 -10.58 -8.99 -26.95
C GLY A 77 -9.26 -9.71 -27.26
N ASP A 78 -8.14 -9.06 -26.96
CA ASP A 78 -6.82 -9.66 -27.14
C ASP A 78 -6.66 -10.93 -26.29
N GLN A 79 -7.15 -10.91 -25.05
CA GLN A 79 -7.09 -12.09 -24.17
C GLN A 79 -7.90 -13.28 -24.73
N LEU A 80 -9.06 -13.02 -25.34
CA LEU A 80 -9.88 -14.08 -25.95
C LEU A 80 -9.22 -14.62 -27.23
N ASP A 81 -8.62 -13.74 -28.04
CA ASP A 81 -7.90 -14.13 -29.26
C ASP A 81 -6.65 -14.96 -28.92
N MET A 82 -5.87 -14.55 -27.91
CA MET A 82 -4.72 -15.31 -27.41
C MET A 82 -5.13 -16.72 -26.98
N GLN A 83 -6.21 -16.87 -26.20
CA GLN A 83 -6.69 -18.19 -25.76
C GLN A 83 -7.12 -19.07 -26.94
N TYR A 84 -7.75 -18.48 -27.95
CA TYR A 84 -8.11 -19.21 -29.17
C TYR A 84 -6.88 -19.74 -29.90
N TRP A 85 -5.89 -18.89 -30.12
CA TRP A 85 -4.65 -19.25 -30.81
C TRP A 85 -3.78 -20.21 -30.00
N ASP A 86 -3.71 -20.05 -28.67
CA ASP A 86 -3.04 -21.00 -27.78
C ASP A 86 -3.62 -22.40 -27.93
N LYS A 87 -4.96 -22.51 -27.98
CA LYS A 87 -5.63 -23.80 -28.22
C LYS A 87 -5.36 -24.36 -29.62
N LYS A 88 -5.24 -23.51 -30.64
CA LYS A 88 -5.02 -23.94 -32.03
C LYS A 88 -3.58 -24.36 -32.29
N ASN A 89 -2.62 -23.68 -31.67
CA ASN A 89 -1.20 -23.80 -31.97
C ASN A 89 -0.41 -24.51 -30.88
N GLY A 90 -1.01 -24.81 -29.73
CA GLY A 90 -0.32 -25.40 -28.58
C GLY A 90 0.65 -24.43 -27.89
N THR A 91 0.35 -23.13 -27.92
CA THR A 91 1.15 -22.08 -27.29
C THR A 91 0.59 -21.68 -25.91
N THR A 92 1.33 -20.82 -25.19
CA THR A 92 1.01 -20.37 -23.82
C THR A 92 0.94 -18.85 -23.69
N THR A 93 0.75 -18.13 -24.80
CA THR A 93 0.84 -16.66 -24.85
C THR A 93 -0.10 -15.99 -23.85
N TRP A 94 -1.33 -16.47 -23.72
CA TRP A 94 -2.30 -15.91 -22.77
C TRP A 94 -1.84 -16.11 -21.32
N VAL A 95 -1.47 -17.34 -20.94
CA VAL A 95 -1.06 -17.63 -19.55
C VAL A 95 0.23 -16.90 -19.19
N ASP A 96 1.17 -16.77 -20.13
CA ASP A 96 2.42 -16.05 -19.95
C ASP A 96 2.18 -14.54 -19.75
N ALA A 97 1.27 -13.94 -20.52
CA ALA A 97 0.88 -12.55 -20.37
C ALA A 97 0.23 -12.29 -18.99
N ILE A 98 -0.70 -13.15 -18.57
CA ILE A 98 -1.34 -13.06 -17.24
C ILE A 98 -0.34 -13.27 -16.12
N ALA A 99 0.58 -14.24 -16.26
CA ALA A 99 1.62 -14.51 -15.28
C ALA A 99 2.55 -13.32 -15.12
N LYS A 100 2.95 -12.68 -16.24
CA LYS A 100 3.77 -11.47 -16.22
C LYS A 100 3.08 -10.33 -15.46
N VAL A 101 1.82 -10.03 -15.77
CA VAL A 101 1.06 -8.97 -15.06
C VAL A 101 1.00 -9.22 -13.56
N LYS A 102 0.80 -10.48 -13.13
CA LYS A 102 0.75 -10.86 -11.71
C LYS A 102 2.11 -10.84 -11.02
N SER A 103 3.17 -11.15 -11.76
CA SER A 103 4.56 -11.12 -11.26
C SER A 103 5.06 -9.69 -11.10
N ASP A 104 4.80 -8.82 -12.08
CA ASP A 104 5.17 -7.40 -12.03
C ASP A 104 4.39 -6.66 -10.95
N ASN A 105 3.14 -7.09 -10.69
CA ASN A 105 2.23 -6.49 -9.70
C ASN A 105 1.78 -7.56 -8.68
N PRO A 106 2.66 -7.98 -7.76
CA PRO A 106 2.36 -9.04 -6.80
C PRO A 106 1.23 -8.61 -5.85
N LYS A 107 0.46 -9.60 -5.39
CA LYS A 107 -0.47 -9.38 -4.29
C LYS A 107 0.36 -9.26 -3.01
N PRO A 108 0.18 -8.20 -2.20
CA PRO A 108 0.87 -8.07 -0.92
C PRO A 108 0.46 -9.18 0.06
#